data_AF-A0A967GA91-F1
#
_entry.id   AF-A0A967GA91-F1
#
_cell.length_a   1.000
_cell.length_b   1.000
_cell.length_c   1.000
_cell.angle_alpha   90.00
_cell.angle_beta   90.00
_cell.angle_gamma   90.00
#
_symmetry.space_group_name_H-M   'P 1'
#
loop_
_entity.id
_entity.type
_entity.pdbx_description
1 polymer ?
#
loop_
_entity_poly.entity_id
_entity_poly.type
_entity_poly.pdbx_seq_one_letter_code
_entity_poly.pdbx_strand_id
1 'polypeptide(L)'
;MLKDRWSYRWYLETAVTSCDFWKSDEIFDCAYNHYIYQTGYRYKGRVIGHAADNDARVLTIGGAMVAPGNTFWHALIRVGRLNRGGTLDAENSLTIGPQNYSGVELIHSRATRLGRFDFGVGYHSFDKASHTLGSREFNAFIQWNSDT
;
A
#
# COMPACT_ATOMS: atom_id res chain seq x y z
N MET A 1 18.38 -29.54 19.50
CA MET A 1 19.08 -29.12 18.27
C MET A 1 18.02 -28.67 17.25
N LEU A 2 17.55 -27.42 17.37
CA LEU A 2 16.57 -26.85 16.45
C LEU A 2 17.32 -26.16 15.30
N LYS A 3 17.03 -26.63 14.09
CA LYS A 3 17.75 -26.37 12.85
C LYS A 3 17.80 -24.88 12.47
N ASP A 4 18.95 -24.45 11.97
CA ASP A 4 19.17 -23.20 11.21
C ASP A 4 18.35 -23.20 9.91
N ARG A 5 17.04 -22.98 10.03
CA ARG A 5 16.13 -23.00 8.87
C ARG A 5 15.71 -21.60 8.51
N TRP A 6 16.06 -21.26 7.29
CA TRP A 6 15.47 -20.13 6.59
C TRP A 6 14.03 -20.45 6.22
N SER A 7 13.16 -19.46 6.31
CA SER A 7 11.79 -19.52 5.80
C SER A 7 11.57 -18.38 4.81
N TYR A 8 10.89 -18.66 3.72
CA TYR A 8 10.60 -17.71 2.65
C TYR A 8 9.10 -17.73 2.35
N ARG A 9 8.53 -16.55 2.13
CA ARG A 9 7.16 -16.36 1.66
C ARG A 9 7.17 -15.32 0.56
N TRP A 10 6.40 -15.52 -0.48
CA TRP A 10 6.15 -14.53 -1.52
C TRP A 10 4.66 -14.44 -1.81
N TYR A 11 4.23 -13.34 -2.38
CA TYR A 11 2.85 -13.12 -2.80
C TYR A 11 2.79 -12.14 -3.96
N LEU A 12 1.74 -12.30 -4.76
CA LEU A 12 1.34 -11.43 -5.84
C LEU A 12 -0.12 -11.08 -5.61
N GLU A 13 -0.43 -9.78 -5.60
CA GLU A 13 -1.78 -9.28 -5.36
C GLU A 13 -2.14 -8.23 -6.39
N THR A 14 -3.35 -8.31 -6.93
CA THR A 14 -3.95 -7.25 -7.73
C THR A 14 -5.23 -6.79 -7.05
N ALA A 15 -5.37 -5.48 -6.88
CA ALA A 15 -6.55 -4.86 -6.32
C ALA A 15 -7.14 -3.89 -7.35
N VAL A 16 -8.42 -4.05 -7.63
CA VAL A 16 -9.18 -3.15 -8.50
C VAL A 16 -10.39 -2.67 -7.70
N THR A 17 -10.45 -1.36 -7.43
CA THR A 17 -11.47 -0.73 -6.58
C THR A 17 -12.43 0.14 -7.39
N SER A 18 -12.65 -0.17 -8.68
CA SER A 18 -13.81 0.32 -9.43
C SER A 18 -15.02 -0.58 -9.16
N CYS A 19 -16.22 -0.09 -9.44
CA CYS A 19 -17.46 -0.80 -9.11
C CYS A 19 -17.74 -1.98 -10.02
N ASP A 20 -17.34 -1.85 -11.29
CA ASP A 20 -17.19 -2.97 -12.20
C ASP A 20 -15.83 -2.84 -12.90
N PHE A 21 -15.23 -3.98 -13.19
CA PHE A 21 -13.99 -4.10 -13.95
C PHE A 21 -13.94 -5.38 -14.79
N TRP A 22 -14.92 -6.27 -14.64
CA TRP A 22 -14.86 -7.63 -15.18
C TRP A 22 -16.02 -7.96 -16.11
N LYS A 23 -17.22 -7.43 -15.84
CA LYS A 23 -18.44 -7.81 -16.58
C LYS A 23 -18.86 -6.78 -17.63
N SER A 24 -18.38 -5.55 -17.51
CA SER A 24 -18.71 -4.44 -18.41
C SER A 24 -17.53 -3.47 -18.54
N ASP A 25 -17.76 -2.35 -19.24
CA ASP A 25 -16.93 -1.16 -19.13
C ASP A 25 -16.74 -0.77 -17.65
N GLU A 26 -15.58 -0.20 -17.33
CA GLU A 26 -15.25 0.19 -15.95
C GLU A 26 -16.21 1.27 -15.45
N ILE A 27 -16.84 1.01 -14.29
CA ILE A 27 -17.73 1.96 -13.63
C ILE A 27 -16.99 2.58 -12.43
N PHE A 28 -16.94 3.91 -12.39
CA PHE A 28 -16.23 4.71 -11.38
C PHE A 28 -17.20 5.45 -10.44
N ASP A 29 -16.67 6.16 -9.44
CA ASP A 29 -17.37 7.08 -8.54
C ASP A 29 -18.39 6.44 -7.58
N CYS A 30 -18.36 5.12 -7.39
CA CYS A 30 -19.29 4.41 -6.50
C CYS A 30 -18.62 3.54 -5.43
N ALA A 31 -17.44 2.98 -5.67
CA ALA A 31 -16.77 2.17 -4.66
C ALA A 31 -16.35 3.10 -3.52
N TYR A 32 -16.70 2.75 -2.28
CA TYR A 32 -16.46 3.57 -1.08
C TYR A 32 -17.12 4.96 -1.07
N ASN A 33 -17.78 5.40 -2.13
CA ASN A 33 -18.58 6.61 -2.20
C ASN A 33 -20.06 6.31 -1.94
N HIS A 34 -20.80 7.31 -1.42
CA HIS A 34 -22.22 7.13 -1.13
C HIS A 34 -22.95 8.48 -1.19
N TYR A 35 -24.17 8.50 -1.72
CA TYR A 35 -24.91 9.75 -1.92
C TYR A 35 -25.45 10.38 -0.61
N ILE A 36 -25.95 9.58 0.32
CA ILE A 36 -26.41 10.05 1.66
C ILE A 36 -25.24 10.30 2.60
N TYR A 37 -24.41 9.29 2.82
CA TYR A 37 -23.23 9.39 3.67
C TYR A 37 -22.10 10.03 2.87
N GLN A 38 -22.06 11.37 2.88
CA GLN A 38 -21.13 12.15 2.03
C GLN A 38 -19.64 11.87 2.30
N THR A 39 -19.31 11.38 3.50
CA THR A 39 -17.95 10.90 3.81
C THR A 39 -17.61 9.57 3.13
N GLY A 40 -18.62 8.84 2.62
CA GLY A 40 -18.49 7.50 2.10
C GLY A 40 -18.12 6.46 3.18
N TYR A 41 -17.59 5.32 2.74
CA TYR A 41 -17.07 4.25 3.58
C TYR A 41 -15.67 4.59 4.14
N ARG A 42 -15.59 5.73 4.83
CA ARG A 42 -14.37 6.32 5.35
C ARG A 42 -14.50 6.66 6.83
N TYR A 43 -13.39 6.58 7.54
CA TYR A 43 -13.26 7.06 8.91
C TYR A 43 -12.12 8.06 9.02
N LYS A 44 -12.40 9.28 9.48
CA LYS A 44 -11.45 10.40 9.55
C LYS A 44 -10.73 10.64 8.21
N GLY A 45 -11.49 10.62 7.11
CA GLY A 45 -10.98 10.85 5.76
C GLY A 45 -10.12 9.72 5.20
N ARG A 46 -10.10 8.53 5.81
CA ARG A 46 -9.39 7.35 5.29
C ARG A 46 -10.37 6.24 4.97
N VAL A 47 -10.24 5.64 3.79
CA VAL A 47 -11.03 4.46 3.41
C VAL A 47 -10.81 3.32 4.39
N ILE A 48 -11.91 2.70 4.82
CA ILE A 48 -11.90 1.53 5.71
C ILE A 48 -11.63 0.24 4.91
N GLY A 49 -11.97 0.24 3.62
CA GLY A 49 -11.69 -0.84 2.68
C GLY A 49 -10.23 -0.90 2.24
N HIS A 50 -9.99 -0.93 0.94
CA HIS A 50 -8.64 -1.09 0.41
C HIS A 50 -7.83 0.21 0.56
N ALA A 51 -6.55 0.08 0.93
CA ALA A 51 -5.66 1.21 1.21
C ALA A 51 -5.36 2.11 -0.01
N ALA A 52 -5.65 1.64 -1.22
CA ALA A 52 -5.51 2.42 -2.46
C ALA A 52 -6.72 3.33 -2.76
N ASP A 53 -7.70 3.39 -1.87
CA ASP A 53 -8.93 4.18 -2.02
C ASP A 53 -9.82 3.69 -3.19
N ASN A 54 -10.83 4.47 -3.58
CA ASN A 54 -11.70 4.16 -4.71
C ASN A 54 -11.00 4.31 -6.06
N ASP A 55 -11.53 3.62 -7.06
CA ASP A 55 -11.17 3.78 -8.46
C ASP A 55 -9.68 3.53 -8.77
N ALA A 56 -9.01 2.76 -7.93
CA ALA A 56 -7.61 2.39 -8.06
C ALA A 56 -7.43 0.99 -8.69
N ARG A 57 -6.32 0.83 -9.42
CA ARG A 57 -5.81 -0.48 -9.85
C ARG A 57 -4.36 -0.58 -9.41
N VAL A 58 -4.06 -1.50 -8.50
CA VAL A 58 -2.72 -1.67 -7.92
C VAL A 58 -2.29 -3.13 -8.03
N LEU A 59 -1.08 -3.33 -8.52
CA LEU A 59 -0.36 -4.60 -8.50
C LEU A 59 0.72 -4.52 -7.42
N THR A 60 0.78 -5.54 -6.57
CA THR A 60 1.72 -5.66 -5.47
C THR A 60 2.48 -6.98 -5.57
N ILE A 61 3.80 -6.91 -5.48
CA ILE A 61 4.69 -8.07 -5.37
C ILE A 61 5.46 -7.94 -4.07
N GLY A 62 5.37 -8.93 -3.20
CA GLY A 62 6.04 -8.92 -1.92
C GLY A 62 6.71 -10.23 -1.57
N GLY A 63 7.76 -10.12 -0.75
CA GLY A 63 8.53 -11.25 -0.28
C GLY A 63 8.97 -11.04 1.16
N ALA A 64 8.99 -12.12 1.94
CA ALA A 64 9.46 -12.13 3.31
C ALA A 64 10.42 -13.29 3.53
N MET A 65 11.44 -13.06 4.34
CA MET A 65 12.47 -14.03 4.67
C MET A 65 12.73 -13.98 6.17
N VAL A 66 12.71 -15.14 6.83
CA VAL A 66 13.11 -15.31 8.23
C VAL A 66 14.39 -16.11 8.26
N ALA A 67 15.44 -15.52 8.82
CA ALA A 67 16.73 -16.16 9.04
C ALA A 67 16.80 -16.86 10.41
N PRO A 68 17.75 -17.79 10.60
CA PRO A 68 18.09 -18.29 11.93
C PRO A 68 18.35 -17.15 12.92
N GLY A 69 17.89 -17.28 14.16
CA GLY A 69 17.94 -16.20 15.15
C GLY A 69 16.82 -15.16 15.03
N ASN A 70 15.71 -15.50 14.34
CA ASN A 70 14.48 -14.71 14.25
C ASN A 70 14.67 -13.31 13.63
N THR A 71 15.71 -13.17 12.80
CA THR A 71 15.91 -11.97 11.97
C THR A 71 14.98 -12.06 10.77
N PHE A 72 14.26 -10.98 10.47
CA PHE A 72 13.25 -10.94 9.43
C PHE A 72 13.54 -9.82 8.43
N TRP A 73 13.30 -10.13 7.17
CA TRP A 73 13.34 -9.17 6.06
C TRP A 73 12.03 -9.24 5.31
N HIS A 74 11.50 -8.08 4.92
CA HIS A 74 10.34 -7.97 4.04
C HIS A 74 10.61 -6.92 2.99
N ALA A 75 10.37 -7.27 1.74
CA ALA A 75 10.51 -6.37 0.61
C ALA A 75 9.19 -6.33 -0.15
N LEU A 76 8.87 -5.15 -0.66
CA LEU A 76 7.59 -4.88 -1.28
C LEU A 76 7.75 -3.93 -2.44
N ILE A 77 7.15 -4.27 -3.57
CA ILE A 77 7.08 -3.43 -4.76
C ILE A 77 5.61 -3.26 -5.11
N ARG A 78 5.18 -2.03 -5.34
CA ARG A 78 3.82 -1.70 -5.76
C ARG A 78 3.85 -0.80 -6.99
N VAL A 79 2.96 -1.07 -7.93
CA VAL A 79 2.72 -0.21 -9.08
C VAL A 79 1.23 -0.12 -9.33
N GLY A 80 0.72 1.04 -9.75
CA GLY A 80 -0.71 1.19 -9.97
C GLY A 80 -1.13 2.54 -10.50
N ARG A 81 -2.44 2.67 -10.68
CA ARG A 81 -3.12 3.94 -10.98
C ARG A 81 -4.13 4.19 -9.88
N LEU A 82 -4.04 5.34 -9.25
CA LEU A 82 -4.93 5.81 -8.18
C LEU A 82 -5.98 6.74 -8.80
N ASN A 83 -7.20 6.69 -8.26
CA ASN A 83 -8.34 7.51 -8.68
C ASN A 83 -8.44 7.66 -10.21
N ARG A 84 -8.39 6.53 -10.92
CA ARG A 84 -7.94 6.48 -12.33
C ARG A 84 -8.96 6.97 -13.36
N GLY A 85 -10.19 7.22 -12.94
CA GLY A 85 -11.32 7.57 -13.79
C GLY A 85 -12.49 8.08 -12.95
N GLY A 86 -13.53 8.57 -13.62
CA GLY A 86 -14.64 9.26 -12.96
C GLY A 86 -14.42 10.76 -12.84
N THR A 87 -15.14 11.37 -11.91
CA THR A 87 -15.04 12.80 -11.57
C THR A 87 -13.91 13.05 -10.58
N LEU A 88 -13.52 14.32 -10.40
CA LEU A 88 -12.55 14.66 -9.36
C LEU A 88 -13.16 14.38 -7.99
N ASP A 89 -12.45 13.62 -7.16
CA ASP A 89 -12.94 13.15 -5.86
C ASP A 89 -12.08 13.76 -4.74
N ALA A 90 -12.59 14.82 -4.11
CA ALA A 90 -11.90 15.48 -3.01
C ALA A 90 -11.89 14.65 -1.71
N GLU A 91 -12.73 13.62 -1.60
CA GLU A 91 -12.77 12.70 -0.46
C GLU A 91 -11.75 11.56 -0.60
N ASN A 92 -11.15 11.39 -1.79
CA ASN A 92 -10.06 10.45 -1.99
C ASN A 92 -8.82 10.90 -1.22
N SER A 93 -8.37 10.03 -0.33
CA SER A 93 -7.33 10.34 0.65
C SER A 93 -5.91 10.36 0.08
N LEU A 94 -5.71 9.79 -1.11
CA LEU A 94 -4.41 9.70 -1.77
C LEU A 94 -4.27 10.74 -2.88
N THR A 95 -5.32 10.96 -3.68
CA THR A 95 -5.27 11.89 -4.81
C THR A 95 -6.65 12.31 -5.30
N ILE A 96 -6.81 13.61 -5.56
CA ILE A 96 -8.09 14.20 -6.02
C ILE A 96 -8.45 13.76 -7.45
N GLY A 97 -7.46 13.35 -8.25
CA GLY A 97 -7.68 12.90 -9.63
C GLY A 97 -6.65 11.88 -10.09
N PRO A 98 -6.69 11.48 -11.38
CA PRO A 98 -5.90 10.35 -11.85
C PRO A 98 -4.39 10.51 -11.67
N GLN A 99 -3.77 9.52 -11.01
CA GLN A 99 -2.33 9.53 -10.73
C GLN A 99 -1.72 8.14 -10.85
N ASN A 100 -0.56 8.03 -11.50
CA ASN A 100 0.25 6.83 -11.52
C ASN A 100 1.08 6.75 -10.23
N TYR A 101 1.19 5.56 -9.68
CA TYR A 101 1.93 5.26 -8.46
C TYR A 101 2.93 4.14 -8.70
N SER A 102 4.13 4.31 -8.15
CA SER A 102 5.08 3.21 -7.98
C SER A 102 5.82 3.38 -6.65
N GLY A 103 6.14 2.27 -5.99
CA GLY A 103 6.86 2.32 -4.72
C GLY A 103 7.61 1.04 -4.42
N VAL A 104 8.69 1.19 -3.67
CA VAL A 104 9.51 0.10 -3.13
C VAL A 104 9.72 0.34 -1.64
N GLU A 105 9.53 -0.71 -0.85
CA GLU A 105 9.75 -0.70 0.59
C GLU A 105 10.61 -1.89 1.01
N LEU A 106 11.47 -1.68 2.01
CA LEU A 106 12.26 -2.70 2.67
C LEU A 106 12.14 -2.54 4.18
N ILE A 107 11.81 -3.64 4.86
CA ILE A 107 11.73 -3.73 6.31
C ILE A 107 12.72 -4.79 6.81
N HIS A 108 13.46 -4.44 7.85
CA HIS A 108 14.35 -5.31 8.60
C HIS A 108 13.90 -5.39 10.06
N SER A 109 13.79 -6.59 10.60
CA SER A 109 13.47 -6.83 12.01
C SER A 109 14.54 -7.70 12.65
N ARG A 110 15.00 -7.34 13.84
CA ARG A 110 15.95 -8.16 14.61
C ARG A 110 15.60 -8.19 16.09
N ALA A 111 15.58 -9.40 16.65
CA ALA A 111 15.50 -9.61 18.09
C ALA A 111 16.88 -9.39 18.73
N THR A 112 16.89 -8.66 19.85
CA THR A 112 18.07 -8.38 20.66
C THR A 112 17.77 -8.67 22.13
N ARG A 113 18.76 -8.52 23.03
CA ARG A 113 18.52 -8.62 24.48
C ARG A 113 17.61 -7.53 25.03
N LEU A 114 17.43 -6.43 24.29
CA LEU A 114 16.61 -5.29 24.69
C LEU A 114 15.19 -5.37 24.12
N GLY A 115 14.83 -6.46 23.43
CA GLY A 115 13.59 -6.59 22.67
C GLY A 115 13.82 -6.55 21.16
N ARG A 116 12.74 -6.37 20.40
CA ARG A 116 12.75 -6.36 18.93
C ARG A 116 12.89 -4.94 18.40
N PHE A 117 13.74 -4.78 17.40
CA PHE A 117 13.84 -3.56 16.62
C PHE A 117 13.40 -3.82 15.18
N ASP A 118 12.53 -2.96 14.66
CA ASP A 118 12.09 -2.93 13.28
C ASP A 118 12.59 -1.63 12.63
N PHE A 119 13.19 -1.75 11.46
CA PHE A 119 13.67 -0.64 10.64
C PHE A 119 13.02 -0.75 9.28
N GLY A 120 12.42 0.33 8.80
CA GLY A 120 11.85 0.35 7.46
C GLY A 120 12.31 1.56 6.67
N VAL A 121 12.46 1.38 5.37
CA VAL A 121 12.72 2.45 4.41
C VAL A 121 11.84 2.24 3.19
N GLY A 122 11.43 3.33 2.57
CA GLY A 122 10.58 3.33 1.38
C GLY A 122 10.91 4.48 0.44
N TYR A 123 10.63 4.24 -0.83
CA TYR A 123 10.69 5.25 -1.88
C TYR A 123 9.46 5.12 -2.77
N HIS A 124 8.81 6.25 -3.05
CA HIS A 124 7.54 6.32 -3.75
C HIS A 124 7.59 7.41 -4.83
N SER A 125 7.01 7.13 -5.99
CA SER A 125 6.86 8.08 -7.11
C SER A 125 5.39 8.21 -7.45
N PHE A 126 4.92 9.44 -7.56
CA PHE A 126 3.54 9.77 -7.86
C PHE A 126 3.48 10.74 -9.05
N ASP A 127 3.21 10.20 -10.24
CA ASP A 127 3.15 10.98 -11.47
C ASP A 127 1.70 11.26 -11.85
N LYS A 128 1.32 12.54 -11.98
CA LYS A 128 -0.03 12.90 -12.43
C LYS A 128 -0.28 12.37 -13.82
N ALA A 129 -1.52 11.95 -14.11
CA ALA A 129 -1.88 11.54 -15.48
C ALA A 129 -1.89 12.73 -16.47
N SER A 130 -2.01 13.97 -15.96
CA SER A 130 -1.86 15.21 -16.73
C SER A 130 -0.37 15.58 -16.89
N HIS A 131 -0.02 16.39 -17.91
CA HIS A 131 1.34 16.87 -18.25
C HIS A 131 2.05 17.74 -17.18
N THR A 132 1.66 17.64 -15.92
CA THR A 132 2.24 18.34 -14.78
C THR A 132 3.29 17.47 -14.07
N LEU A 133 4.26 18.10 -13.41
CA LEU A 133 5.32 17.38 -12.69
C LEU A 133 4.75 16.53 -11.54
N GLY A 134 5.23 15.28 -11.44
CA GLY A 134 4.96 14.36 -10.33
C GLY A 134 5.77 14.68 -9.07
N SER A 135 5.52 13.93 -7.99
CA SER A 135 6.30 13.98 -6.74
C SER A 135 7.08 12.68 -6.52
N ARG A 136 8.17 12.80 -5.77
CA ARG A 136 8.97 11.67 -5.30
C ARG A 136 9.10 11.81 -3.79
N GLU A 137 8.92 10.72 -3.08
CA GLU A 137 8.91 10.70 -1.62
C GLU A 137 9.82 9.60 -1.10
N PHE A 138 10.52 9.90 -0.02
CA PHE A 138 11.33 8.94 0.73
C PHE A 138 10.85 8.94 2.17
N ASN A 139 10.68 7.75 2.74
CA ASN A 139 10.27 7.57 4.12
C ASN A 139 11.17 6.55 4.82
N ALA A 140 11.33 6.73 6.13
CA ALA A 140 12.04 5.78 6.98
C ALA A 140 11.39 5.74 8.36
N PHE A 141 11.46 4.59 9.02
CA PHE A 141 11.03 4.45 10.41
C PHE A 141 11.93 3.52 11.20
N ILE A 142 11.89 3.69 12.52
CA ILE A 142 12.42 2.76 13.50
C ILE A 142 11.33 2.50 14.54
N GLN A 143 11.15 1.25 14.92
CA GLN A 143 10.24 0.85 15.99
C GLN A 143 10.98 -0.08 16.95
N TRP A 144 10.69 0.07 18.24
CA TRP A 144 11.17 -0.82 19.28
C TRP A 144 9.98 -1.41 20.03
N ASN A 145 10.05 -2.71 20.31
CA ASN A 145 9.06 -3.43 21.11
C ASN A 145 9.77 -4.20 22.22
N SER A 146 9.38 -3.94 23.47
CA SER A 146 9.84 -4.65 24.66
C SER A 146 9.05 -5.94 24.86
N ASP A 147 9.73 -7.06 25.06
CA ASP A 147 9.10 -8.38 25.29
C ASP A 147 8.50 -8.55 26.72
N THR A 148 8.13 -7.48 27.42
CA THR A 148 7.50 -7.49 28.76
C THR A 148 6.04 -7.88 28.74
#